data_AF-A0A1M7Y4J5-F1
#
_entry.id   AF-A0A1M7Y4J5-F1
#
_cell.length_a   1.000
_cell.length_b   1.000
_cell.length_c   1.000
_cell.angle_alpha   90.00
_cell.angle_beta   90.00
_cell.angle_gamma   90.00
#
_symmetry.space_group_name_H-M   'P 1'
#
loop_
_entity.id
_entity.type
_entity.pdbx_description
1 polymer ?
#
loop_
_entity_poly.entity_id
_entity_poly.type
_entity_poly.pdbx_seq_one_letter_code
_entity_poly.pdbx_strand_id
1 'polypeptide(L)'
;MINGFEERLINARKDKNYTQEELALRLGVTPQAVSKWERGMGYPDTPLMVSLCHILNCSMDFILKGEERVEFVEKGGLKPSGEILNEIIAEPFLLEFGTGLIAAAGDESSKGFTEIAEIRKRAAASFGILLPQIRIRDNEDMDKLSYHFFAYNNKLYENAFTSEEEISFLQIYRDLEQICTKYYGQIINKQLTKRLADNLEEKYPEVIKGVIPEKISLIQFQNILIQIYEKKGTIHNLIKIVERLDEKAGSIRDIKMLAEEIMKEE
;
A
#
# COMPACT_ATOMS: atom_id res chain seq x y z
N MET A 1 6.88 56.66 10.24
CA MET A 1 5.79 55.66 10.29
C MET A 1 6.08 54.63 9.23
N ILE A 2 6.01 53.35 9.58
CA ILE A 2 6.11 52.27 8.59
C ILE A 2 4.72 52.16 7.97
N ASN A 3 4.51 52.73 6.79
CA ASN A 3 3.18 52.80 6.18
C ASN A 3 2.65 51.38 5.84
N GLY A 4 1.41 51.08 6.25
CA GLY A 4 0.68 49.86 5.90
C GLY A 4 1.03 48.62 6.73
N PHE A 5 1.80 48.74 7.82
CA PHE A 5 2.09 47.61 8.71
C PHE A 5 0.82 47.05 9.33
N GLU A 6 -0.05 47.93 9.82
CA GLU A 6 -1.32 47.61 10.47
C GLU A 6 -2.24 46.81 9.56
N GLU A 7 -2.34 47.20 8.29
CA GLU A 7 -3.16 46.51 7.29
C GLU A 7 -2.60 45.13 6.95
N ARG A 8 -1.28 45.02 6.77
CA ARG A 8 -0.61 43.74 6.51
C ARG A 8 -0.70 42.78 7.69
N LEU A 9 -0.61 43.28 8.93
CA LEU A 9 -0.84 42.49 10.13
C LEU A 9 -2.28 41.97 10.20
N ILE A 10 -3.28 42.83 9.94
CA ILE A 10 -4.68 42.43 9.89
C ILE A 10 -4.90 41.33 8.85
N ASN A 11 -4.37 41.51 7.64
CA ASN A 11 -4.54 40.56 6.55
C ASN A 11 -3.83 39.24 6.84
N ALA A 12 -2.57 39.27 7.27
CA ALA A 12 -1.82 38.06 7.62
C ALA A 12 -2.45 37.28 8.78
N ARG A 13 -3.04 37.96 9.76
CA ARG A 13 -3.80 37.33 10.84
C ARG A 13 -5.07 36.66 10.31
N LYS A 14 -5.82 37.35 9.43
CA LYS A 14 -7.05 36.82 8.83
C LYS A 14 -6.79 35.64 7.90
N ASP A 15 -5.69 35.62 7.13
CA ASP A 15 -5.28 34.47 6.31
C ASP A 15 -5.09 33.20 7.15
N LYS A 16 -4.65 33.36 8.40
CA LYS A 16 -4.49 32.27 9.36
C LYS A 16 -5.77 31.96 10.15
N ASN A 17 -6.87 32.66 9.86
CA ASN A 17 -8.15 32.58 10.57
C ASN A 17 -8.04 32.85 12.08
N TYR A 18 -7.14 33.75 12.50
CA TYR A 18 -6.98 34.11 13.91
C TYR A 18 -7.81 35.34 14.30
N THR A 19 -8.42 35.31 15.49
CA THR A 19 -8.95 36.50 16.17
C THR A 19 -7.82 37.33 16.81
N GLN A 20 -8.09 38.57 17.24
CA GLN A 20 -7.08 39.38 17.94
C GLN A 20 -6.68 38.70 19.27
N GLU A 21 -7.66 38.10 19.94
CA GLU A 21 -7.50 37.34 21.17
C GLU A 21 -6.61 36.11 20.97
N GLU A 22 -6.84 35.35 19.90
CA GLU A 22 -6.04 34.16 19.58
C GLU A 22 -4.60 34.50 19.20
N LEU A 23 -4.40 35.57 18.42
CA LEU A 23 -3.04 36.02 18.09
C LEU A 23 -2.30 36.51 19.34
N ALA A 24 -2.98 37.24 20.22
CA ALA A 24 -2.41 37.73 21.47
C ALA A 24 -2.01 36.57 22.39
N LEU A 25 -2.87 35.55 22.53
CA LEU A 25 -2.59 34.35 23.31
C LEU A 25 -1.35 33.62 22.79
N ARG A 26 -1.23 33.45 21.46
CA ARG A 26 -0.07 32.79 20.83
C ARG A 26 1.23 33.56 21.00
N LEU A 27 1.16 34.89 21.08
CA LEU A 27 2.31 35.77 21.29
C LEU A 27 2.67 35.96 22.76
N GLY A 28 1.84 35.50 23.71
CA GLY A 28 2.02 35.76 25.13
C GLY A 28 1.79 37.23 25.51
N VAL A 29 0.93 37.93 24.78
CA VAL A 29 0.58 39.35 25.04
C VAL A 29 -0.91 39.52 25.27
N THR A 30 -1.35 40.72 25.67
CA THR A 30 -2.77 41.02 25.85
C THR A 30 -3.47 41.35 24.52
N PRO A 31 -4.77 41.04 24.34
CA PRO A 31 -5.51 41.40 23.13
C PRO A 31 -5.49 42.90 22.82
N GLN A 32 -5.41 43.75 23.86
CA GLN A 32 -5.28 45.19 23.73
C GLN A 32 -3.96 45.59 23.05
N ALA A 33 -2.89 44.81 23.22
CA ALA A 33 -1.60 45.05 22.56
C ALA A 33 -1.71 44.83 21.04
N VAL A 34 -2.33 43.71 20.63
CA VAL A 34 -2.59 43.42 19.20
C VAL A 34 -3.52 44.46 18.59
N SER A 35 -4.62 44.83 19.28
CA SER A 35 -5.53 45.90 18.86
C SER A 35 -4.86 47.27 18.71
N LYS A 36 -3.84 47.55 19.53
CA LYS A 36 -3.06 48.78 19.46
C LYS A 36 -2.17 48.79 18.21
N TRP A 37 -1.53 47.67 17.89
CA TRP A 37 -0.70 47.52 16.68
C TRP A 37 -1.53 47.61 15.40
N GLU A 38 -2.69 46.95 15.35
CA GLU A 38 -3.60 46.96 14.19
C GLU A 38 -4.29 48.31 13.95
N ARG A 39 -4.24 49.23 14.93
CA ARG A 39 -4.72 50.62 14.78
C ARG A 39 -3.59 51.61 14.49
N GLY A 40 -2.38 51.12 14.23
CA GLY A 40 -1.19 51.95 14.00
C GLY A 40 -0.71 52.70 15.24
N MET A 41 -1.22 52.36 16.43
CA MET A 41 -0.87 53.03 17.68
C MET A 41 0.38 52.42 18.34
N GLY A 42 1.38 52.01 17.56
CA GLY A 42 2.64 51.42 18.02
C GLY A 42 2.94 50.08 17.35
N TYR A 43 4.08 49.49 17.68
CA TYR A 43 4.58 48.26 17.07
C TYR A 43 5.02 47.26 18.15
N PRO A 44 5.00 45.94 17.87
CA PRO A 44 5.68 44.99 18.73
C PRO A 44 7.19 45.29 18.77
N ASP A 45 7.83 44.99 19.89
CA ASP A 45 9.28 45.09 20.00
C ASP A 45 9.97 44.01 19.14
N THR A 46 11.29 44.10 18.99
CA THR A 46 12.04 43.20 18.11
C THR A 46 11.81 41.71 18.44
N PRO A 47 11.85 41.25 19.71
CA PRO A 47 11.55 39.86 20.05
C PRO A 47 10.12 39.44 19.70
N LEU A 48 9.12 40.26 20.02
CA LEU A 48 7.72 39.95 19.68
C LEU A 48 7.47 39.98 18.18
N MET A 49 8.18 40.84 17.44
CA MET A 49 8.09 40.92 15.98
C MET A 49 8.60 39.65 15.31
N VAL A 50 9.68 39.05 15.81
CA VAL A 50 10.18 37.75 15.31
C VAL A 50 9.15 36.65 15.56
N SER A 51 8.61 36.58 16.78
CA SER A 51 7.56 35.62 17.13
C SER A 51 6.29 35.81 16.28
N LEU A 52 5.91 37.05 16.03
CA LEU A 52 4.79 37.43 15.16
C LEU A 52 4.99 36.92 13.73
N CYS A 53 6.18 37.12 13.16
CA CYS A 53 6.52 36.64 11.82
C CYS A 53 6.42 35.10 11.73
N HIS A 54 6.94 34.38 12.73
CA HIS A 54 6.83 32.92 12.79
C HIS A 54 5.37 32.45 12.90
N ILE A 55 4.57 33.03 13.80
CA ILE A 55 3.16 32.63 14.02
C ILE A 55 2.32 32.90 12.77
N LEU A 56 2.55 34.03 12.10
CA LEU A 56 1.83 34.41 10.89
C LEU A 56 2.42 33.78 9.61
N ASN A 57 3.52 33.02 9.74
CA ASN A 57 4.28 32.41 8.64
C ASN A 57 4.59 33.40 7.52
N CYS A 58 5.22 34.52 7.87
CA CYS A 58 5.60 35.56 6.92
C CYS A 58 6.96 36.15 7.28
N SER A 59 7.64 36.75 6.30
CA SER A 59 8.93 37.40 6.54
C SER A 59 8.74 38.76 7.21
N MET A 60 9.78 39.20 7.93
CA MET A 60 9.83 40.53 8.50
C MET A 60 9.79 41.61 7.39
N ASP A 61 10.36 41.34 6.21
CA ASP A 61 10.27 42.23 5.06
C ASP A 61 8.84 42.32 4.48
N PHE A 62 8.07 41.21 4.43
CA PHE A 62 6.66 41.26 4.04
C PHE A 62 5.85 42.15 5.02
N ILE A 63 5.98 41.91 6.34
CA ILE A 63 5.24 42.65 7.36
C ILE A 63 5.64 44.14 7.38
N LEU A 64 6.93 44.46 7.30
CA LEU A 64 7.41 45.83 7.45
C LEU A 64 7.45 46.62 6.13
N LYS A 65 7.81 46.00 5.01
CA LYS A 65 8.03 46.68 3.72
C LYS A 65 6.96 46.40 2.68
N GLY A 66 6.14 45.36 2.87
CA GLY A 66 5.08 45.00 1.92
C GLY A 66 5.59 44.28 0.66
N GLU A 67 6.78 43.68 0.73
CA GLU A 67 7.28 42.78 -0.32
C GLU A 67 6.38 41.54 -0.44
N GLU A 68 6.17 41.00 -1.64
CA GLU A 68 5.28 39.86 -1.85
C GLU A 68 5.67 38.63 -1.00
N ARG A 69 4.68 37.89 -0.50
CA ARG A 69 4.92 36.57 0.11
C ARG A 69 5.51 35.67 -0.96
N VAL A 70 6.77 35.27 -0.78
CA VAL A 70 7.37 34.22 -1.60
C VAL A 70 6.80 32.89 -1.12
N GLU A 71 5.75 32.40 -1.77
CA GLU A 71 5.27 31.04 -1.59
C GLU A 71 6.17 30.09 -2.37
N PHE A 72 6.85 29.20 -1.65
CA PHE A 72 7.60 28.11 -2.25
C PHE A 72 6.64 26.95 -2.53
N VAL A 73 6.16 26.86 -3.76
CA VAL A 73 5.41 25.70 -4.25
C VAL A 73 6.31 24.94 -5.21
N GLU A 74 6.33 23.61 -5.09
CA GLU A 74 7.05 22.74 -6.02
C GLU A 74 6.62 23.04 -7.47
N LYS A 75 7.60 23.17 -8.37
CA LYS A 75 7.32 23.38 -9.79
C LYS A 75 6.84 22.07 -10.41
N GLY A 76 5.54 21.98 -10.65
CA GLY A 76 4.90 20.82 -11.27
C GLY A 76 3.68 20.45 -10.45
N GLY A 77 2.50 20.46 -11.07
CA GLY A 77 1.29 19.99 -10.38
C GLY A 77 1.43 18.52 -9.97
N LEU A 78 0.60 18.09 -9.01
CA LEU A 78 0.49 16.71 -8.54
C LEU A 78 0.13 15.75 -9.69
N LYS A 79 1.14 15.30 -10.43
CA LYS A 79 1.07 14.13 -11.30
C LYS A 79 2.13 13.17 -10.79
N PRO A 80 1.73 12.13 -10.05
CA PRO A 80 2.68 11.12 -9.57
C PRO A 80 3.44 10.58 -10.78
N SER A 81 4.77 10.64 -10.74
CA SER A 81 5.62 9.99 -11.73
C SER A 81 5.44 8.47 -11.64
N GLY A 82 5.86 7.74 -12.67
CA GLY A 82 5.83 6.28 -12.65
C GLY A 82 6.59 5.68 -11.47
N GLU A 83 7.70 6.30 -11.08
CA GLU A 83 8.49 5.93 -9.89
C GLU A 83 7.67 6.05 -8.61
N ILE A 84 6.97 7.17 -8.40
CA ILE A 84 6.11 7.38 -7.23
C ILE A 84 4.97 6.34 -7.20
N LEU A 85 4.38 6.04 -8.35
CA LEU A 85 3.32 5.03 -8.42
C LEU A 85 3.83 3.62 -8.10
N ASN A 86 5.06 3.28 -8.47
CA ASN A 86 5.68 1.99 -8.13
C ASN A 86 5.90 1.81 -6.63
N GLU A 87 6.10 2.90 -5.89
CA GLU A 87 6.22 2.88 -4.43
C GLU A 87 4.85 2.81 -3.73
N ILE A 88 3.82 3.41 -4.32
CA ILE A 88 2.45 3.39 -3.77
C ILE A 88 1.76 2.05 -4.06
N ILE A 89 1.98 1.49 -5.25
CA ILE A 89 1.32 0.26 -5.71
C ILE A 89 2.22 -0.93 -5.36
N ALA A 90 1.95 -1.51 -4.20
CA ALA A 90 2.64 -2.71 -3.77
C ALA A 90 2.25 -3.93 -4.63
N GLU A 91 3.26 -4.69 -5.05
CA GLU A 91 3.06 -5.89 -5.85
C GLU A 91 2.45 -7.02 -4.98
N PRO A 92 1.51 -7.83 -5.52
CA PRO A 92 0.89 -8.92 -4.76
C PRO A 92 1.90 -9.95 -4.24
N PHE A 93 2.97 -10.19 -5.01
CA PHE A 93 4.07 -11.03 -4.60
C PHE A 93 5.37 -10.61 -5.29
N LEU A 94 6.38 -10.28 -4.48
CA LEU A 94 7.64 -9.70 -4.92
C LEU A 94 8.80 -10.47 -4.30
N LEU A 95 9.77 -10.83 -5.13
CA LEU A 95 11.12 -11.27 -4.76
C LEU A 95 12.06 -10.07 -4.93
N GLU A 96 12.61 -9.59 -3.83
CA GLU A 96 13.73 -8.63 -3.85
C GLU A 96 15.03 -9.34 -3.52
N PHE A 97 16.13 -8.94 -4.15
CA PHE A 97 17.45 -9.47 -3.84
C PHE A 97 18.55 -8.41 -3.88
N GLY A 98 19.61 -8.63 -3.11
CA GLY A 98 20.80 -7.78 -3.12
C GLY A 98 21.66 -7.96 -4.37
N THR A 99 22.55 -7.00 -4.62
CA THR A 99 23.33 -6.91 -5.88
C THR A 99 24.19 -8.15 -6.19
N GLY A 100 24.57 -8.93 -5.19
CA GLY A 100 25.35 -10.17 -5.39
C GLY A 100 24.59 -11.27 -6.12
N LEU A 101 23.26 -11.22 -6.14
CA LEU A 101 22.42 -12.21 -6.83
C LEU A 101 22.10 -11.82 -8.29
N ILE A 102 22.49 -10.62 -8.75
CA ILE A 102 22.15 -10.12 -10.10
C ILE A 102 22.61 -11.08 -11.20
N ALA A 103 23.84 -11.61 -11.09
CA ALA A 103 24.38 -12.53 -12.10
C ALA A 103 23.55 -13.81 -12.18
N ALA A 104 23.27 -14.45 -11.04
CA ALA A 104 22.46 -15.65 -10.98
C ALA A 104 21.01 -15.41 -11.45
N ALA A 105 20.42 -14.26 -11.11
CA ALA A 105 19.10 -13.85 -11.59
C ALA A 105 19.10 -13.60 -13.11
N GLY A 106 20.18 -13.05 -13.65
CA GLY A 106 20.37 -12.84 -15.10
C GLY A 106 20.42 -14.16 -15.87
N ASP A 107 21.14 -15.15 -15.35
CA ASP A 107 21.20 -16.49 -15.93
C ASP A 107 19.81 -17.15 -15.96
N GLU A 108 19.04 -17.06 -14.87
CA GLU A 108 17.67 -17.59 -14.83
C GLU A 108 16.70 -16.80 -15.71
N SER A 109 16.88 -15.49 -15.81
CA SER A 109 16.12 -14.64 -16.72
C SER A 109 16.34 -15.04 -18.18
N SER A 110 17.58 -15.38 -18.57
CA SER A 110 17.90 -15.85 -19.92
C SER A 110 17.18 -17.16 -20.29
N LYS A 111 16.87 -17.99 -19.30
CA LYS A 111 16.07 -19.22 -19.43
C LYS A 111 14.57 -18.95 -19.38
N GLY A 112 14.15 -17.75 -18.99
CA GLY A 112 12.74 -17.38 -18.80
C GLY A 112 12.13 -17.90 -17.50
N PHE A 113 12.96 -18.19 -16.48
CA PHE A 113 12.52 -18.72 -15.18
C PHE A 113 11.63 -19.97 -15.29
N THR A 114 12.03 -20.95 -16.11
CA THR A 114 11.22 -22.15 -16.41
C THR A 114 10.77 -22.91 -15.17
N GLU A 115 11.56 -22.91 -14.10
CA GLU A 115 11.25 -23.61 -12.84
C GLU A 115 9.97 -23.06 -12.18
N ILE A 116 9.67 -21.77 -12.36
CA ILE A 116 8.43 -21.15 -11.86
C ILE A 116 7.20 -21.83 -12.48
N ALA A 117 7.27 -22.24 -13.74
CA ALA A 117 6.16 -22.95 -14.39
C ALA A 117 5.91 -24.31 -13.74
N GLU A 118 6.97 -25.03 -13.37
CA GLU A 118 6.87 -26.32 -12.68
C GLU A 118 6.37 -26.16 -11.24
N ILE A 119 6.83 -25.13 -10.51
CA ILE A 119 6.29 -24.77 -9.19
C ILE A 119 4.78 -24.50 -9.28
N ARG A 120 4.33 -23.75 -10.30
CA ARG A 120 2.89 -23.50 -10.51
C ARG A 120 2.09 -24.78 -10.73
N LYS A 121 2.62 -25.71 -11.54
CA LYS A 121 1.97 -27.00 -11.78
C LYS A 121 1.84 -27.82 -10.49
N ARG A 122 2.93 -27.90 -9.71
CA ARG A 122 2.92 -28.59 -8.41
C ARG A 122 1.96 -27.94 -7.43
N ALA A 123 1.99 -26.62 -7.28
CA ALA A 123 1.10 -25.88 -6.40
C ALA A 123 -0.38 -26.10 -6.76
N ALA A 124 -0.71 -26.07 -8.06
CA ALA A 124 -2.06 -26.36 -8.54
C ALA A 124 -2.47 -27.81 -8.25
N ALA A 125 -1.60 -28.78 -8.51
CA ALA A 125 -1.88 -30.20 -8.30
C ALA A 125 -2.07 -30.54 -6.80
N SER A 126 -1.19 -30.03 -5.95
CA SER A 126 -1.17 -30.35 -4.52
C SER A 126 -2.19 -29.56 -3.70
N PHE A 127 -2.43 -28.29 -4.05
CA PHE A 127 -3.21 -27.38 -3.20
C PHE A 127 -4.43 -26.77 -3.90
N GLY A 128 -4.60 -26.98 -5.21
CA GLY A 128 -5.70 -26.39 -5.98
C GLY A 128 -5.56 -24.87 -6.20
N ILE A 129 -4.37 -24.31 -5.99
CA ILE A 129 -4.14 -22.86 -6.05
C ILE A 129 -3.48 -22.42 -7.36
N LEU A 130 -3.75 -21.18 -7.76
CA LEU A 130 -2.98 -20.49 -8.79
C LEU A 130 -1.97 -19.57 -8.12
N LEU A 131 -0.69 -19.68 -8.45
CA LEU A 131 0.29 -18.71 -7.94
C LEU A 131 0.13 -17.35 -8.64
N PRO A 132 0.38 -16.22 -7.96
CA PRO A 132 0.40 -14.90 -8.59
C PRO A 132 1.54 -14.80 -9.60
N GLN A 133 1.58 -13.74 -10.40
CA GLN A 133 2.81 -13.37 -11.09
C GLN A 133 3.86 -13.00 -10.04
N ILE A 134 5.08 -13.52 -10.17
CA ILE A 134 6.18 -13.19 -9.28
C ILE A 134 6.91 -12.00 -9.91
N ARG A 135 6.94 -10.89 -9.19
CA ARG A 135 7.80 -9.75 -9.54
C ARG A 135 9.17 -9.98 -8.95
N ILE A 136 10.20 -9.61 -9.70
CA ILE A 136 11.59 -9.81 -9.31
C ILE A 136 12.29 -8.46 -9.49
N ARG A 137 12.97 -8.00 -8.46
CA ARG A 137 13.64 -6.69 -8.42
C ARG A 137 14.94 -6.79 -7.62
N ASP A 138 15.97 -6.10 -8.07
CA ASP A 138 17.18 -5.88 -7.28
C ASP A 138 16.99 -4.70 -6.30
N ASN A 139 17.71 -4.73 -5.19
CA ASN A 139 17.69 -3.68 -4.19
C ASN A 139 19.13 -3.39 -3.71
N GLU A 140 19.64 -2.21 -4.04
CA GLU A 140 21.01 -1.79 -3.69
C GLU A 140 21.19 -1.49 -2.20
N ASP A 141 20.10 -1.18 -1.49
CA ASP A 141 20.11 -0.87 -0.06
C ASP A 141 20.09 -2.13 0.82
N MET A 142 19.90 -3.31 0.22
CA MET A 142 19.88 -4.61 0.91
C MET A 142 21.28 -5.25 0.99
N ASP A 143 21.43 -6.21 1.91
CA ASP A 143 22.66 -7.02 1.95
C ASP A 143 22.85 -7.77 0.62
N LYS A 144 24.09 -7.75 0.11
CA LYS A 144 24.41 -8.20 -1.25
C LYS A 144 24.00 -9.64 -1.53
N LEU A 145 24.07 -10.52 -0.54
CA LEU A 145 23.79 -11.95 -0.68
C LEU A 145 22.41 -12.32 -0.14
N SER A 146 21.59 -11.33 0.21
CA SER A 146 20.24 -11.53 0.74
C SER A 146 19.17 -11.55 -0.35
N TYR A 147 18.06 -12.21 -0.03
CA TYR A 147 16.80 -12.10 -0.77
C TYR A 147 15.62 -12.15 0.18
N HIS A 148 14.57 -11.42 -0.17
CA HIS A 148 13.34 -11.27 0.59
C HIS A 148 12.13 -11.57 -0.28
N PHE A 149 11.09 -12.18 0.32
CA PHE A 149 9.77 -12.26 -0.30
C PHE A 149 8.80 -11.33 0.40
N PHE A 150 8.03 -10.59 -0.39
CA PHE A 150 6.99 -9.68 0.08
C PHE A 150 5.64 -10.03 -0.52
N ALA A 151 4.58 -9.77 0.24
CA ALA A 151 3.22 -9.64 -0.28
C ALA A 151 2.66 -8.27 0.14
N TYR A 152 2.31 -7.42 -0.83
CA TYR A 152 1.83 -6.06 -0.58
C TYR A 152 2.74 -5.25 0.37
N ASN A 153 4.06 -5.29 0.12
CA ASN A 153 5.11 -4.68 0.96
C ASN A 153 5.24 -5.26 2.39
N ASN A 154 4.46 -6.27 2.76
CA ASN A 154 4.70 -7.01 3.98
C ASN A 154 5.77 -8.09 3.73
N LYS A 155 6.92 -7.99 4.43
CA LYS A 155 7.99 -8.97 4.32
C LYS A 155 7.53 -10.30 4.94
N LEU A 156 7.39 -11.32 4.09
CA LEU A 156 6.97 -12.66 4.49
C LEU A 156 8.16 -13.55 4.88
N TYR A 157 9.31 -13.30 4.25
CA TYR A 157 10.50 -14.14 4.40
C TYR A 157 11.77 -13.37 4.07
N GLU A 158 12.85 -13.75 4.74
CA GLU A 158 14.20 -13.30 4.45
C GLU A 158 15.17 -14.47 4.56
N ASN A 159 16.18 -14.48 3.69
CA ASN A 159 17.30 -15.39 3.78
C ASN A 159 18.53 -14.78 3.08
N ALA A 160 19.70 -15.36 3.31
CA ALA A 160 20.95 -14.92 2.70
C ALA A 160 21.89 -16.09 2.47
N PHE A 161 22.74 -15.96 1.44
CA PHE A 161 23.86 -16.88 1.22
C PHE A 161 25.07 -16.43 2.04
N THR A 162 25.89 -17.39 2.48
CA THR A 162 27.09 -17.09 3.28
C THR A 162 28.23 -16.56 2.40
N SER A 163 28.30 -17.00 1.14
CA SER A 163 29.29 -16.56 0.16
C SER A 163 28.73 -16.60 -1.27
N GLU A 164 29.44 -15.96 -2.21
CA GLU A 164 29.03 -15.91 -3.63
C GLU A 164 29.05 -17.30 -4.30
N GLU A 165 29.94 -18.20 -3.86
CA GLU A 165 30.03 -19.57 -4.38
C GLU A 165 28.85 -20.46 -3.97
N GLU A 166 28.13 -20.10 -2.90
CA GLU A 166 26.95 -20.83 -2.42
C GLU A 166 25.65 -20.41 -3.12
N ILE A 167 25.67 -19.33 -3.91
CA ILE A 167 24.48 -18.79 -4.55
C ILE A 167 23.81 -19.86 -5.40
N SER A 168 22.56 -20.17 -5.06
CA SER A 168 21.77 -21.18 -5.75
C SER A 168 20.34 -20.70 -5.91
N PHE A 169 19.97 -20.38 -7.15
CA PHE A 169 18.58 -20.01 -7.46
C PHE A 169 17.60 -21.17 -7.21
N LEU A 170 18.09 -22.42 -7.18
CA LEU A 170 17.29 -23.57 -6.77
C LEU A 170 16.82 -23.46 -5.31
N GLN A 171 17.64 -22.90 -4.43
CA GLN A 171 17.23 -22.63 -3.05
C GLN A 171 16.13 -21.57 -3.02
N ILE A 172 16.30 -20.48 -3.78
CA ILE A 172 15.30 -19.41 -3.90
C ILE A 172 13.97 -19.97 -4.44
N TYR A 173 14.00 -20.89 -5.41
CA TYR A 173 12.81 -21.56 -5.94
C TYR A 173 12.09 -22.43 -4.90
N ARG A 174 12.83 -23.15 -4.06
CA ARG A 174 12.24 -23.94 -2.95
C ARG A 174 11.56 -23.03 -1.95
N ASP A 175 12.22 -21.95 -1.56
CA ASP A 175 11.64 -20.99 -0.63
C ASP A 175 10.44 -20.29 -1.26
N LEU A 176 10.49 -19.95 -2.55
CA LEU A 176 9.36 -19.39 -3.28
C LEU A 176 8.12 -20.29 -3.18
N GLU A 177 8.28 -21.59 -3.46
CA GLU A 177 7.19 -22.57 -3.39
C GLU A 177 6.64 -22.68 -1.96
N GLN A 178 7.53 -22.75 -0.97
CA GLN A 178 7.14 -22.81 0.45
C GLN A 178 6.38 -21.56 0.90
N ILE A 179 6.88 -20.37 0.56
CA ILE A 179 6.27 -19.09 0.98
C ILE A 179 4.94 -18.86 0.26
N CYS A 180 4.88 -19.12 -1.05
CA CYS A 180 3.64 -19.00 -1.82
C CYS A 180 2.52 -19.88 -1.28
N THR A 181 2.84 -21.12 -0.88
CA THR A 181 1.85 -22.07 -0.37
C THR A 181 1.50 -21.75 1.09
N LYS A 182 2.48 -21.44 1.94
CA LYS A 182 2.24 -21.10 3.35
C LYS A 182 1.42 -19.82 3.54
N TYR A 183 1.70 -18.78 2.74
CA TYR A 183 1.09 -17.47 2.88
C TYR A 183 0.05 -17.16 1.80
N TYR A 184 -0.49 -18.19 1.14
CA TYR A 184 -1.42 -18.02 0.01
C TYR A 184 -2.62 -17.11 0.35
N GLY A 185 -3.18 -17.21 1.55
CA GLY A 185 -4.29 -16.36 2.00
C GLY A 185 -3.97 -14.87 2.02
N GLN A 186 -2.70 -14.50 2.22
CA GLN A 186 -2.23 -13.11 2.17
C GLN A 186 -1.87 -12.65 0.75
N ILE A 187 -1.63 -13.60 -0.16
CA ILE A 187 -1.19 -13.35 -1.53
C ILE A 187 -2.37 -13.26 -2.49
N ILE A 188 -3.37 -14.14 -2.32
CA ILE A 188 -4.54 -14.21 -3.20
C ILE A 188 -5.27 -12.88 -3.23
N ASN A 189 -5.65 -12.47 -4.44
CA ASN A 189 -6.23 -11.17 -4.69
C ASN A 189 -7.40 -11.27 -5.65
N LYS A 190 -8.15 -10.18 -5.77
CA LYS A 190 -9.37 -10.15 -6.58
C LYS A 190 -9.12 -10.53 -8.05
N GLN A 191 -7.95 -10.19 -8.61
CA GLN A 191 -7.59 -10.54 -9.99
C GLN A 191 -7.33 -12.05 -10.14
N LEU A 192 -6.62 -12.65 -9.19
CA LEU A 192 -6.34 -14.08 -9.16
C LEU A 192 -7.62 -14.89 -8.92
N THR A 193 -8.47 -14.44 -8.00
CA THR A 193 -9.80 -15.03 -7.78
C THR A 193 -10.70 -14.91 -9.01
N LYS A 194 -10.67 -13.76 -9.70
CA LYS A 194 -11.38 -13.62 -10.99
C LYS A 194 -10.89 -14.64 -12.00
N ARG A 195 -9.56 -14.79 -12.15
CA ARG A 195 -8.98 -15.79 -13.05
C ARG A 195 -9.42 -17.21 -12.70
N LEU A 196 -9.50 -17.56 -11.42
CA LEU A 196 -10.03 -18.87 -11.01
C LEU A 196 -11.50 -19.04 -11.45
N ALA A 197 -12.33 -18.04 -11.19
CA ALA A 197 -13.75 -18.07 -11.56
C ALA A 197 -13.95 -18.13 -13.09
N ASP A 198 -13.25 -17.29 -13.85
CA ASP A 198 -13.33 -17.27 -15.33
C ASP A 198 -12.92 -18.62 -15.93
N ASN A 199 -11.84 -19.23 -15.45
CA ASN A 199 -11.41 -20.55 -15.92
C ASN A 199 -12.41 -21.66 -15.55
N LEU A 200 -13.11 -21.52 -14.43
CA LEU A 200 -14.15 -22.46 -14.02
C LEU A 200 -15.39 -22.29 -14.89
N GLU A 201 -15.80 -21.06 -15.19
CA GLU A 201 -16.92 -20.75 -16.09
C GLU A 201 -16.65 -21.23 -17.52
N GLU A 202 -15.42 -21.05 -18.02
CA GLU A 202 -15.03 -21.51 -19.37
C GLU A 202 -15.17 -23.05 -19.51
N LYS A 203 -14.82 -23.80 -18.46
CA LYS A 203 -14.86 -25.27 -18.48
C LYS A 203 -16.20 -25.85 -18.03
N TYR A 204 -16.88 -25.19 -17.09
CA TYR A 204 -18.08 -25.66 -16.40
C TYR A 204 -19.04 -24.48 -16.13
N PRO A 205 -19.65 -23.89 -17.18
CA PRO A 205 -20.42 -22.64 -17.06
C PRO A 205 -21.61 -22.77 -16.10
N GLU A 206 -22.31 -23.91 -16.12
CA GLU A 206 -23.49 -24.15 -15.27
C GLU A 206 -23.15 -24.26 -13.78
N VAL A 207 -21.89 -24.44 -13.40
CA VAL A 207 -21.46 -24.46 -12.00
C VAL A 207 -21.35 -23.04 -11.43
N ILE A 208 -20.86 -22.08 -12.23
CA ILE A 208 -20.62 -20.69 -11.80
C ILE A 208 -21.85 -19.81 -11.99
N LYS A 209 -22.57 -20.02 -13.09
CA LYS A 209 -23.63 -19.12 -13.55
C LYS A 209 -24.76 -19.03 -12.54
N GLY A 210 -25.12 -17.81 -12.16
CA GLY A 210 -26.16 -17.57 -11.15
C GLY A 210 -25.67 -17.76 -9.70
N VAL A 211 -24.41 -18.16 -9.51
CA VAL A 211 -23.77 -18.25 -8.20
C VAL A 211 -22.86 -17.04 -7.98
N ILE A 212 -21.90 -16.83 -8.87
CA ILE A 212 -20.92 -15.74 -8.81
C ILE A 212 -21.06 -14.89 -10.08
N PRO A 213 -21.43 -13.59 -9.99
CA PRO A 213 -21.57 -12.77 -8.78
C PRO A 213 -22.98 -12.72 -8.16
N GLU A 214 -23.97 -13.45 -8.68
CA GLU A 214 -25.40 -13.20 -8.37
C GLU A 214 -25.82 -13.56 -6.95
N LYS A 215 -25.41 -14.74 -6.43
CA LYS A 215 -25.68 -15.16 -5.05
C LYS A 215 -24.59 -14.69 -4.09
N ILE A 216 -23.33 -14.75 -4.52
CA ILE A 216 -22.18 -14.26 -3.78
C ILE A 216 -21.28 -13.40 -4.69
N SER A 217 -20.80 -12.29 -4.17
CA SER A 217 -19.83 -11.46 -4.89
C SER A 217 -18.47 -12.16 -5.02
N LEU A 218 -17.66 -11.73 -5.99
CA LEU A 218 -16.29 -12.23 -6.16
C LEU A 218 -15.42 -12.07 -4.91
N ILE A 219 -15.65 -11.03 -4.11
CA ILE A 219 -14.92 -10.80 -2.85
C ILE A 219 -15.35 -11.80 -1.77
N GLN A 220 -16.66 -12.10 -1.68
CA GLN A 220 -17.13 -13.15 -0.77
C GLN A 220 -16.56 -14.51 -1.17
N PHE A 221 -16.53 -14.82 -2.47
CA PHE A 221 -15.89 -16.04 -2.96
C PHE A 221 -14.40 -16.09 -2.58
N GLN A 222 -13.64 -15.01 -2.80
CA GLN A 222 -12.24 -14.91 -2.35
C GLN A 222 -12.09 -15.20 -0.85
N ASN A 223 -12.89 -14.55 -0.01
CA ASN A 223 -12.80 -14.73 1.45
C ASN A 223 -13.14 -16.15 1.90
N ILE A 224 -14.06 -16.83 1.20
CA ILE A 224 -14.39 -18.23 1.48
C ILE A 224 -13.24 -19.14 1.09
N LEU A 225 -12.65 -18.94 -0.10
CA LEU A 225 -11.47 -19.70 -0.52
C LEU A 225 -10.29 -19.52 0.44
N ILE A 226 -10.06 -18.30 0.93
CA ILE A 226 -9.03 -18.03 1.96
C ILE A 226 -9.31 -18.85 3.22
N GLN A 227 -10.53 -18.81 3.74
CA GLN A 227 -10.87 -19.53 4.98
C GLN A 227 -10.77 -21.04 4.82
N ILE A 228 -11.21 -21.59 3.68
CA ILE A 228 -11.06 -23.02 3.38
C ILE A 228 -9.57 -23.38 3.33
N TYR A 229 -8.77 -22.58 2.62
CA TYR A 229 -7.34 -22.82 2.50
C TYR A 229 -6.61 -22.74 3.84
N GLU A 230 -6.90 -21.75 4.67
CA GLU A 230 -6.27 -21.58 5.99
C GLU A 230 -6.56 -22.75 6.94
N LYS A 231 -7.74 -23.38 6.83
CA LYS A 231 -8.11 -24.53 7.67
C LYS A 231 -7.66 -25.87 7.09
N LYS A 232 -7.76 -26.07 5.78
CA LYS A 232 -7.49 -27.36 5.12
C LYS A 232 -6.14 -27.47 4.43
N GLY A 233 -5.47 -26.34 4.20
CA GLY A 233 -4.25 -26.24 3.40
C GLY A 233 -4.49 -26.41 1.90
N THR A 234 -5.73 -26.53 1.43
CA THR A 234 -6.06 -26.78 0.02
C THR A 234 -7.46 -26.27 -0.32
N ILE A 235 -7.65 -25.84 -1.56
CA ILE A 235 -8.95 -25.52 -2.18
C ILE A 235 -9.20 -26.39 -3.41
N HIS A 236 -8.64 -27.60 -3.40
CA HIS A 236 -8.88 -28.59 -4.43
C HIS A 236 -10.39 -28.86 -4.57
N ASN A 237 -10.86 -29.16 -5.79
CA ASN A 237 -12.28 -29.39 -6.10
C ASN A 237 -13.20 -28.15 -6.04
N LEU A 238 -12.79 -27.09 -6.76
CA LEU A 238 -13.60 -25.86 -6.91
C LEU A 238 -15.03 -26.10 -7.38
N ILE A 239 -15.30 -27.15 -8.17
CA ILE A 239 -16.66 -27.50 -8.61
C ILE A 239 -17.55 -27.78 -7.39
N LYS A 240 -17.12 -28.67 -6.49
CA LYS A 240 -17.90 -29.01 -5.30
C LYS A 240 -18.05 -27.85 -4.33
N ILE A 241 -17.00 -27.03 -4.20
CA ILE A 241 -17.06 -25.80 -3.41
C ILE A 241 -18.17 -24.89 -3.94
N VAL A 242 -18.23 -24.66 -5.25
CA VAL A 242 -19.22 -23.76 -5.86
C VAL A 242 -20.64 -24.34 -5.85
N GLU A 243 -20.82 -25.64 -6.11
CA GLU A 243 -22.14 -26.29 -5.98
C GLU A 243 -22.71 -26.15 -4.56
N ARG A 244 -21.86 -26.29 -3.53
CA ARG A 244 -22.28 -26.08 -2.13
C ARG A 244 -22.57 -24.63 -1.82
N LEU A 245 -21.80 -23.70 -2.39
CA LEU A 245 -22.10 -22.28 -2.29
C LEU A 245 -23.47 -21.98 -2.88
N ASP A 246 -23.80 -22.57 -4.02
CA ASP A 246 -25.09 -22.38 -4.69
C ASP A 246 -26.27 -22.82 -3.81
N GLU A 247 -26.12 -23.96 -3.13
CA GLU A 247 -27.11 -24.53 -2.21
C GLU A 247 -27.27 -23.69 -0.93
N LYS A 248 -26.16 -23.28 -0.30
CA LYS A 248 -26.18 -22.69 1.05
C LYS A 248 -26.19 -21.16 1.08
N ALA A 249 -25.79 -20.47 0.02
CA ALA A 249 -25.71 -18.99 0.03
C ALA A 249 -27.08 -18.30 0.24
N GLY A 250 -28.19 -18.99 -0.09
CA GLY A 250 -29.54 -18.48 0.17
C GLY A 250 -29.94 -18.52 1.65
N SER A 251 -29.34 -19.42 2.45
CA SER A 251 -29.70 -19.65 3.86
C SER A 251 -28.68 -19.11 4.86
N ILE A 252 -27.39 -19.05 4.48
CA ILE A 252 -26.32 -18.56 5.35
C ILE A 252 -25.72 -17.27 4.77
N ARG A 253 -26.00 -16.15 5.45
CA ARG A 253 -25.47 -14.83 5.05
C ARG A 253 -24.08 -14.53 5.62
N ASP A 254 -23.74 -15.12 6.77
CA ASP A 254 -22.43 -14.93 7.38
C ASP A 254 -21.36 -15.76 6.64
N ILE A 255 -20.34 -15.07 6.13
CA ILE A 255 -19.30 -15.66 5.28
C ILE A 255 -18.51 -16.74 6.04
N LYS A 256 -18.25 -16.53 7.33
CA LYS A 256 -17.45 -17.45 8.13
C LYS A 256 -18.23 -18.74 8.40
N MET A 257 -19.50 -18.61 8.78
CA MET A 257 -20.39 -19.76 8.94
C MET A 257 -20.58 -20.51 7.61
N LEU A 258 -20.71 -19.80 6.50
CA LEU A 258 -20.85 -20.41 5.17
C LEU A 258 -19.61 -21.21 4.79
N ALA A 259 -18.41 -20.64 4.99
CA ALA A 259 -17.15 -21.34 4.75
C ALA A 259 -17.02 -22.59 5.66
N GLU A 260 -17.38 -22.48 6.93
CA GLU A 260 -17.39 -23.60 7.87
C GLU A 260 -18.33 -24.72 7.45
N GLU A 261 -19.52 -24.38 6.96
CA GLU A 261 -20.48 -25.37 6.48
C GLU A 261 -19.98 -26.10 5.23
N ILE A 262 -19.40 -25.37 4.27
CA ILE A 262 -18.81 -25.97 3.06
C ILE A 262 -17.71 -26.96 3.40
N MET A 263 -16.94 -26.69 4.47
CA MET A 263 -15.84 -27.54 4.92
C MET A 263 -16.27 -28.84 5.59
N LYS A 264 -17.45 -28.89 6.24
CA LYS A 264 -17.90 -30.05 7.04
C LYS A 264 -18.22 -31.30 6.21
N GLU A 265 -18.60 -31.11 4.95
CA GLU A 265 -19.09 -32.19 4.10
C GLU A 265 -18.03 -32.73 3.12
N GLU A 266 -16.77 -32.29 3.26
CA GLU A 266 -15.62 -32.71 2.42
C GLU A 266 -14.69 -33.68 3.15
#